data_AF-A0A239V9Z5-F1
#
_entry.id   AF-A0A239V9Z5-F1
#
_cell.length_a   1.000
_cell.length_b   1.000
_cell.length_c   1.000
_cell.angle_alpha   90.00
_cell.angle_beta   90.00
_cell.angle_gamma   90.00
#
_symmetry.space_group_name_H-M   'P 1'
#
loop_
_entity.id
_entity.type
_entity.pdbx_description
1 polymer ?
#
loop_
_entity_poly.entity_id
_entity_poly.type
_entity_poly.pdbx_seq_one_letter_code
_entity_poly.pdbx_strand_id
1 'polypeptide(L)'
;MRDEMPDEVLAGFVERVEKGDVAGVVADPRSAAPEDWNCGYNWDWKEANGERFDKFIQTVLAASGATLPPKLVGELLANYVLVLVDQPDATDRGLVMWGRYLAAKVDEITEYITEVMIVGSKSPDASWPTADLEEIARDSAKLSKRLSQRPTAN
;
A
#
# COMPACT_ATOMS: atom_id res chain seq x y z
N MET A 1 -25.48 -7.19 2.95
CA MET A 1 -24.45 -6.35 3.59
C MET A 1 -23.41 -7.30 4.12
N ARG A 2 -22.12 -6.99 3.92
CA ARG A 2 -21.05 -7.72 4.60
C ARG A 2 -21.01 -7.16 6.02
N ASP A 3 -20.82 -8.02 7.02
CA ASP A 3 -20.62 -7.56 8.38
C ASP A 3 -19.25 -6.87 8.47
N GLU A 4 -19.24 -5.61 8.88
CA GLU A 4 -18.05 -4.78 9.09
C GLU A 4 -17.21 -5.36 10.23
N MET A 5 -15.88 -5.12 10.22
CA MET A 5 -15.01 -5.59 11.30
C MET A 5 -15.40 -4.93 12.65
N PRO A 6 -15.72 -5.71 13.69
CA PRO A 6 -15.98 -5.17 15.02
C PRO A 6 -14.73 -4.56 15.66
N ASP A 7 -14.91 -3.59 16.56
CA ASP A 7 -13.82 -2.92 17.28
C ASP A 7 -12.93 -3.93 18.03
N GLU A 8 -13.51 -4.99 18.60
CA GLU A 8 -12.77 -6.03 19.32
C GLU A 8 -11.83 -6.82 18.40
N VAL A 9 -12.22 -6.99 17.14
CA VAL A 9 -11.41 -7.68 16.14
C VAL A 9 -10.25 -6.79 15.72
N LEU A 10 -10.50 -5.50 15.46
CA LEU A 10 -9.44 -4.51 15.18
C LEU A 10 -8.45 -4.42 16.35
N ALA A 11 -8.96 -4.29 17.58
CA ALA A 11 -8.15 -4.25 18.78
C ALA A 11 -7.29 -5.51 18.92
N GLY A 12 -7.84 -6.69 18.58
CA GLY A 12 -7.11 -7.95 18.55
C GLY A 12 -5.90 -7.94 17.61
N PHE A 13 -6.01 -7.34 16.42
CA PHE A 13 -4.86 -7.19 15.51
C PHE A 13 -3.78 -6.28 16.10
N VAL A 14 -4.19 -5.14 16.66
CA VAL A 14 -3.25 -4.19 17.28
C VAL A 14 -2.51 -4.85 18.44
N GLU A 15 -3.22 -5.56 19.32
CA GLU A 15 -2.61 -6.28 20.43
C GLU A 15 -1.65 -7.39 19.99
N ARG A 16 -1.95 -8.10 18.90
CA ARG A 16 -1.04 -9.14 18.36
C ARG A 16 0.28 -8.53 17.92
N VAL A 17 0.24 -7.40 17.21
CA VAL A 17 1.44 -6.65 16.83
C VAL A 17 2.21 -6.17 18.07
N GLU A 18 1.51 -5.63 19.07
CA GLU A 18 2.13 -5.20 20.35
C GLU A 18 2.82 -6.36 21.09
N LYS A 19 2.27 -7.58 20.99
CA LYS A 19 2.84 -8.82 21.55
C LYS A 19 3.94 -9.45 20.68
N GLY A 20 4.24 -8.86 19.52
CA GLY A 20 5.32 -9.28 18.63
C GLY A 20 4.91 -10.24 17.50
N ASP A 21 3.62 -10.57 17.36
CA ASP A 21 3.10 -11.42 16.29
C ASP A 21 2.88 -10.64 14.98
N VAL A 22 3.92 -9.96 14.50
CA VAL A 22 3.83 -9.12 13.30
C VAL A 22 3.68 -9.98 12.04
N ALA A 23 4.45 -11.08 11.95
CA ALA A 23 4.41 -11.97 10.81
C ALA A 23 3.05 -12.66 10.68
N GLY A 24 2.44 -13.08 11.79
CA GLY A 24 1.11 -13.70 11.78
C GLY A 24 -0.01 -12.71 11.43
N VAL A 25 0.17 -11.41 11.68
CA VAL A 25 -0.78 -10.36 11.26
C VAL A 25 -0.62 -10.03 9.77
N VAL A 26 0.62 -9.92 9.27
CA VAL A 26 0.89 -9.69 7.83
C VAL A 26 0.48 -10.89 6.97
N ALA A 27 0.69 -12.11 7.48
CA ALA A 27 0.39 -13.36 6.79
C ALA A 27 -1.08 -13.79 6.89
N ASP A 28 -1.96 -12.98 7.48
CA ASP A 28 -3.40 -13.23 7.52
C ASP A 28 -4.16 -12.37 6.50
N PRO A 29 -4.01 -12.61 5.18
CA PRO A 29 -4.85 -11.97 4.18
C PRO A 29 -6.28 -12.53 4.18
N ARG A 30 -6.69 -13.32 5.20
CA ARG A 30 -7.96 -14.06 5.25
C ARG A 30 -8.88 -13.69 6.40
N SER A 31 -8.43 -12.94 7.39
CA SER A 31 -9.28 -12.53 8.52
C SER A 31 -10.05 -11.23 8.30
N ALA A 32 -9.68 -10.41 7.31
CA ALA A 32 -10.31 -9.12 7.02
C ALA A 32 -10.19 -8.73 5.54
N ALA A 33 -11.22 -8.08 5.01
CA ALA A 33 -11.19 -7.46 3.70
C ALA A 33 -10.40 -6.14 3.73
N PRO A 34 -9.83 -5.68 2.61
CA PRO A 34 -9.23 -4.35 2.54
C PRO A 34 -10.14 -3.24 3.07
N GLU A 35 -11.43 -3.31 2.74
CA GLU A 35 -12.44 -2.33 3.13
C GLU A 35 -12.66 -2.26 4.65
N ASP A 36 -12.41 -3.34 5.38
CA ASP A 36 -12.56 -3.36 6.83
C ASP A 36 -11.52 -2.47 7.54
N TRP A 37 -10.44 -2.08 6.83
CA TRP A 37 -9.40 -1.19 7.33
C TRP A 37 -9.66 0.28 7.01
N ASN A 38 -10.71 0.57 6.24
CA ASN A 38 -11.08 1.90 5.80
C ASN A 38 -11.29 2.84 7.01
N CYS A 39 -11.02 4.13 6.80
CA CYS A 39 -11.24 5.21 7.76
C CYS A 39 -12.70 5.38 8.23
N GLY A 40 -13.69 4.86 7.50
CA GLY A 40 -15.11 4.94 7.82
C GLY A 40 -15.57 3.93 8.88
N TYR A 41 -14.73 2.96 9.26
CA TYR A 41 -15.04 1.95 10.28
C TYR A 41 -14.17 2.12 11.52
N ASN A 42 -14.73 1.70 12.66
CA ASN A 42 -14.09 1.73 13.99
C ASN A 42 -13.58 3.13 14.37
N TRP A 43 -14.28 4.20 13.94
CA TRP A 43 -13.83 5.58 14.12
C TRP A 43 -13.53 5.89 15.58
N ASP A 44 -14.51 5.69 16.46
CA ASP A 44 -14.40 6.00 17.89
C ASP A 44 -13.23 5.24 18.54
N TRP A 45 -13.05 3.96 18.18
CA TRP A 45 -11.96 3.16 18.69
C TRP A 45 -10.59 3.68 18.21
N LYS A 46 -10.47 3.96 16.90
CA LYS A 46 -9.22 4.44 16.29
C LYS A 46 -8.85 5.82 16.81
N GLU A 47 -9.83 6.72 16.98
CA GLU A 47 -9.63 8.05 17.57
C GLU A 47 -9.13 7.93 19.02
N ALA A 48 -9.78 7.11 19.84
CA ALA A 48 -9.38 6.88 21.23
C ALA A 48 -8.02 6.17 21.37
N ASN A 49 -7.57 5.45 20.35
CA ASN A 49 -6.33 4.65 20.35
C ASN A 49 -5.32 5.12 19.29
N GLY A 50 -5.37 6.40 18.88
CA GLY A 50 -4.63 6.91 17.71
C GLY A 50 -3.14 6.58 17.69
N GLU A 51 -2.44 6.71 18.83
CA GLU A 51 -1.01 6.36 18.92
C GLU A 51 -0.74 4.86 18.71
N ARG A 52 -1.58 4.00 19.29
CA ARG A 52 -1.48 2.54 19.15
C ARG A 52 -1.76 2.12 17.71
N PHE A 53 -2.78 2.74 17.11
CA PHE A 53 -3.16 2.46 15.74
C PHE A 53 -2.14 2.98 14.71
N ASP A 54 -1.57 4.16 14.93
CA ASP A 54 -0.44 4.69 14.15
C ASP A 54 0.74 3.72 14.16
N LYS A 55 1.15 3.29 15.37
CA LYS A 55 2.24 2.31 15.53
C LYS A 55 1.93 0.99 14.84
N PHE A 56 0.67 0.53 14.90
CA PHE A 56 0.22 -0.67 14.19
C PHE A 56 0.41 -0.54 12.68
N ILE A 57 -0.09 0.55 12.05
CA ILE A 57 0.03 0.76 10.60
C ILE A 57 1.51 0.80 10.19
N GLN A 58 2.33 1.57 10.90
CA GLN A 58 3.77 1.67 10.61
C GLN A 58 4.45 0.29 10.69
N THR A 59 4.13 -0.50 11.71
CA THR A 59 4.74 -1.82 11.93
C THR A 59 4.34 -2.80 10.84
N VAL A 60 3.05 -2.86 10.50
CA VAL A 60 2.52 -3.77 9.46
C VAL A 60 3.12 -3.42 8.10
N LEU A 61 3.10 -2.15 7.70
CA LEU A 61 3.61 -1.73 6.39
C LEU A 61 5.13 -1.91 6.27
N ALA A 62 5.88 -1.64 7.34
CA ALA A 62 7.32 -1.86 7.36
C ALA A 62 7.66 -3.36 7.24
N ALA A 63 6.95 -4.22 7.98
CA ALA A 63 7.19 -5.66 7.98
C ALA A 63 6.71 -6.34 6.69
N SER A 64 5.63 -5.86 6.08
CA SER A 64 5.13 -6.41 4.82
C SER A 64 5.97 -5.99 3.61
N GLY A 65 6.68 -4.87 3.71
CA GLY A 65 7.27 -4.22 2.54
C GLY A 65 6.21 -4.00 1.45
N ALA A 66 6.53 -4.39 0.23
CA ALA A 66 5.66 -4.26 -0.94
C ALA A 66 4.78 -5.49 -1.21
N THR A 67 4.58 -6.38 -0.24
CA THR A 67 3.84 -7.64 -0.46
C THR A 67 2.33 -7.51 -0.31
N LEU A 68 1.85 -6.50 0.43
CA LEU A 68 0.41 -6.27 0.58
C LEU A 68 -0.22 -5.77 -0.74
N PRO A 69 -1.51 -6.06 -0.99
CA PRO A 69 -2.23 -5.52 -2.14
C PRO A 69 -2.34 -3.98 -2.06
N PRO A 70 -2.23 -3.25 -3.20
CA PRO A 70 -2.34 -1.78 -3.22
C PRO A 70 -3.63 -1.26 -2.59
N LYS A 71 -4.74 -1.98 -2.77
CA LYS A 71 -6.02 -1.62 -2.16
C LYS A 71 -5.93 -1.58 -0.63
N LEU A 72 -5.39 -2.62 -0.01
CA LEU A 72 -5.24 -2.69 1.45
C LEU A 72 -4.32 -1.60 1.98
N VAL A 73 -3.18 -1.36 1.32
CA VAL A 73 -2.27 -0.30 1.76
C VAL A 73 -2.92 1.09 1.62
N GLY A 74 -3.75 1.30 0.59
CA GLY A 74 -4.53 2.52 0.43
C GLY A 74 -5.51 2.74 1.58
N GLU A 75 -6.24 1.69 1.97
CA GLU A 75 -7.19 1.76 3.09
C GLU A 75 -6.49 2.05 4.43
N LEU A 76 -5.35 1.39 4.70
CA LEU A 76 -4.55 1.65 5.90
C LEU A 76 -4.04 3.09 5.93
N LEU A 77 -3.46 3.57 4.82
CA LEU A 77 -2.87 4.91 4.76
C LEU A 77 -3.91 6.04 4.71
N ALA A 78 -5.15 5.78 4.27
CA ALA A 78 -6.24 6.76 4.32
C ALA A 78 -6.54 7.22 5.75
N ASN A 79 -6.27 6.38 6.76
CA ASN A 79 -6.44 6.74 8.16
C ASN A 79 -5.55 7.93 8.58
N TYR A 80 -4.39 8.17 7.93
CA TYR A 80 -3.54 9.32 8.24
C TYR A 80 -4.14 10.67 7.87
N VAL A 81 -5.07 10.69 6.92
CA VAL A 81 -5.71 11.92 6.43
C VAL A 81 -7.00 12.23 7.20
N LEU A 82 -7.65 11.20 7.74
CA LEU A 82 -9.00 11.33 8.28
C LEU A 82 -9.07 11.06 9.78
N VAL A 83 -8.43 10.00 10.27
CA VAL A 83 -8.60 9.52 11.66
C VAL A 83 -7.42 9.94 12.54
N LEU A 84 -6.20 9.93 12.00
CA LEU A 84 -4.98 10.28 12.71
C LEU A 84 -4.56 11.73 12.47
N VAL A 85 -5.44 12.58 11.94
CA VAL A 85 -5.13 13.97 11.52
C VAL A 85 -4.57 14.83 12.66
N ASP A 86 -4.95 14.55 13.90
CA ASP A 86 -4.48 15.26 15.08
C ASP A 86 -3.12 14.76 15.59
N GLN A 87 -2.60 13.66 15.06
CA GLN A 87 -1.24 13.22 15.35
C GLN A 87 -0.23 14.16 14.66
N PRO A 88 0.88 14.54 15.32
CA PRO A 88 1.90 15.37 14.70
C PRO A 88 2.37 14.77 13.38
N ASP A 89 2.48 15.54 12.30
CA ASP A 89 2.99 15.12 10.98
C ASP A 89 2.31 13.88 10.36
N ALA A 90 1.08 13.55 10.76
CA ALA A 90 0.36 12.35 10.30
C ALA A 90 0.28 12.26 8.78
N THR A 91 -0.17 13.33 8.13
CA THR A 91 -0.28 13.42 6.66
C THR A 91 1.06 13.19 5.98
N ASP A 92 2.12 13.82 6.47
CA ASP A 92 3.47 13.69 5.89
C ASP A 92 4.00 12.26 6.06
N ARG A 93 3.79 11.63 7.22
CA ARG A 93 4.13 10.21 7.44
C ARG A 93 3.38 9.30 6.46
N GLY A 94 2.08 9.51 6.30
CA GLY A 94 1.25 8.77 5.36
C GLY A 94 1.80 8.85 3.94
N LEU A 95 2.11 10.07 3.46
CA LEU A 95 2.71 10.31 2.14
C LEU A 95 4.08 9.63 1.97
N VAL A 96 4.95 9.71 2.98
CA VAL A 96 6.27 9.07 2.93
C VAL A 96 6.15 7.55 2.83
N MET A 97 5.27 6.93 3.61
CA MET A 97 5.02 5.49 3.52
C MET A 97 4.42 5.11 2.17
N TRP A 98 3.55 5.97 1.63
CA TRP A 98 2.96 5.72 0.33
C TRP A 98 4.00 5.73 -0.79
N GLY A 99 4.88 6.74 -0.76
CA GLY A 99 6.00 6.85 -1.69
C GLY A 99 6.96 5.66 -1.61
N ARG A 100 7.27 5.17 -0.41
CA ARG A 100 8.11 3.97 -0.23
C ARG A 100 7.48 2.72 -0.82
N TYR A 101 6.19 2.51 -0.56
CA TYR A 101 5.46 1.37 -1.12
C TYR A 101 5.41 1.42 -2.64
N LEU A 102 5.04 2.57 -3.21
CA LEU A 102 5.01 2.75 -4.67
C LEU A 102 6.39 2.55 -5.27
N ALA A 103 7.44 3.15 -4.71
CA ALA A 103 8.81 2.96 -5.19
C ALA A 103 9.23 1.49 -5.22
N ALA A 104 8.80 0.69 -4.24
CA ALA A 104 9.09 -0.74 -4.19
C ALA A 104 8.25 -1.57 -5.19
N LYS A 105 7.13 -1.02 -5.69
CA LYS A 105 6.28 -1.61 -6.74
C LYS A 105 6.39 -0.93 -8.11
N VAL A 106 7.24 0.09 -8.26
CA VAL A 106 7.35 0.88 -9.51
C VAL A 106 7.63 -0.06 -10.68
N ASP A 107 8.48 -1.05 -10.48
CA ASP A 107 8.86 -1.98 -11.53
C ASP A 107 7.68 -2.86 -11.97
N GLU A 108 6.96 -3.45 -11.01
CA GLU A 108 5.76 -4.28 -11.23
C GLU A 108 4.61 -3.48 -11.86
N ILE A 109 4.37 -2.26 -11.37
CA ILE A 109 3.33 -1.36 -11.91
C ILE A 109 3.69 -0.93 -13.33
N THR A 110 4.96 -0.58 -13.56
CA THR A 110 5.41 -0.15 -14.88
C THR A 110 5.39 -1.30 -15.88
N GLU A 111 5.81 -2.49 -15.48
CA GLU A 111 5.72 -3.71 -16.30
C GLU A 111 4.26 -4.01 -16.68
N TYR A 112 3.34 -4.04 -15.69
CA TYR A 112 1.92 -4.28 -15.95
C TYR A 112 1.30 -3.25 -16.91
N ILE A 113 1.49 -1.94 -16.66
CA ILE A 113 0.95 -0.88 -17.52
C ILE A 113 1.52 -1.00 -18.93
N THR A 114 2.82 -1.27 -19.04
CA THR A 114 3.52 -1.42 -20.32
C THR A 114 2.96 -2.60 -21.12
N GLU A 115 2.78 -3.77 -20.49
CA GLU A 115 2.22 -4.95 -21.14
C GLU A 115 0.79 -4.70 -21.65
N VAL A 116 -0.06 -4.11 -20.81
CA VAL A 116 -1.43 -3.75 -21.18
C VAL A 116 -1.46 -2.76 -22.34
N MET A 117 -0.58 -1.75 -22.33
CA MET A 117 -0.48 -0.76 -23.41
C MET A 117 0.01 -1.38 -24.73
N ILE A 118 0.99 -2.28 -24.71
CA ILE A 118 1.48 -2.99 -25.90
C ILE A 118 0.39 -3.91 -26.47
N VAL A 119 -0.38 -4.59 -25.61
CA VAL A 119 -1.50 -5.41 -26.06
C VAL A 119 -2.59 -4.53 -26.67
N GLY A 120 -2.92 -3.40 -26.03
CA GLY A 120 -3.90 -2.44 -26.53
C GLY A 120 -3.48 -1.78 -27.84
N SER A 121 -2.19 -1.48 -28.03
CA SER A 121 -1.67 -0.85 -29.25
C SER A 121 -1.67 -1.75 -30.48
N LYS A 122 -1.82 -3.06 -30.29
CA LYS A 122 -2.01 -4.03 -31.38
C LYS A 122 -3.45 -4.09 -31.88
N SER A 123 -4.38 -3.38 -31.23
CA SER A 123 -5.75 -3.23 -31.71
C SER A 123 -5.78 -2.44 -33.03
N PRO A 124 -6.60 -2.84 -34.02
CA PRO A 124 -6.77 -2.08 -35.27
C PRO A 124 -7.30 -0.65 -35.05
N ASP A 125 -7.89 -0.37 -33.87
CA ASP A 125 -8.41 0.95 -33.50
C ASP A 125 -7.39 1.83 -32.76
N ALA A 126 -6.19 1.32 -32.48
CA ALA A 126 -5.18 2.08 -31.75
C ALA A 126 -4.45 3.09 -32.65
N SER A 127 -4.41 4.36 -32.23
CA SER A 127 -3.75 5.45 -32.96
C SER A 127 -2.24 5.57 -32.70
N TRP A 128 -1.66 4.69 -31.89
CA TRP A 128 -0.30 4.80 -31.38
C TRP A 128 0.60 3.72 -31.99
N PRO A 129 1.81 4.04 -32.49
CA PRO A 129 2.74 3.03 -33.00
C PRO A 129 3.19 2.11 -31.86
N THR A 130 3.00 0.79 -32.03
CA THR A 130 3.43 -0.21 -31.02
C THR A 130 4.94 -0.12 -30.70
N ALA A 131 5.76 0.30 -31.69
CA ALA A 131 7.20 0.46 -31.52
C ALA A 131 7.59 1.53 -30.47
N ASP A 132 6.82 2.62 -30.37
CA ASP A 132 7.10 3.70 -29.40
C ASP A 132 6.82 3.21 -27.96
N LEU A 133 5.81 2.37 -27.79
CA LEU A 133 5.48 1.75 -26.50
C LEU A 133 6.52 0.70 -26.09
N GLU A 134 7.04 -0.08 -27.04
CA GLU A 134 8.14 -1.02 -26.81
C GLU A 134 9.48 -0.32 -26.50
N GLU A 135 9.65 0.94 -26.92
CA GLU A 135 10.79 1.78 -26.53
C GLU A 135 10.62 2.33 -25.10
N ILE A 136 9.44 2.86 -24.77
CA ILE A 136 9.08 3.30 -23.41
C ILE A 136 9.21 2.14 -22.40
N ALA A 137 8.81 0.93 -22.79
CA ALA A 137 9.01 -0.31 -22.04
C ALA A 137 10.48 -0.54 -21.67
N ARG A 138 11.36 -0.49 -22.67
CA ARG A 138 12.80 -0.70 -22.51
C ARG A 138 13.44 0.37 -21.64
N ASP A 139 13.04 1.62 -21.80
CA ASP A 139 13.59 2.73 -21.01
C ASP A 139 13.09 2.71 -19.56
N SER A 140 11.85 2.28 -19.34
CA SER A 140 11.32 2.01 -18.01
C SER A 140 12.06 0.88 -17.30
N ALA A 141 12.31 -0.24 -17.99
CA ALA A 141 13.12 -1.33 -17.45
C ALA A 141 14.56 -0.89 -17.11
N LYS A 142 15.15 0.02 -17.90
CA LYS A 142 16.45 0.63 -17.58
C LYS A 142 16.37 1.54 -16.34
N LEU A 143 15.28 2.29 -16.17
CA LEU A 143 15.08 3.17 -15.01
C LEU A 143 14.90 2.35 -13.72
N SER A 144 14.03 1.34 -13.75
CA SER A 144 13.86 0.30 -12.72
C SER A 144 15.21 -0.28 -12.27
N LYS A 145 16.02 -0.74 -13.24
CA LYS A 145 17.36 -1.29 -12.98
C LYS A 145 18.31 -0.27 -12.33
N ARG A 146 18.22 1.01 -12.69
CA ARG A 146 19.04 2.08 -12.08
C ARG A 146 18.60 2.41 -10.66
N LEU A 147 17.30 2.35 -10.38
CA LEU A 147 16.73 2.62 -9.05
C LEU A 147 17.03 1.48 -8.06
N SER A 148 16.92 0.22 -8.51
CA SER A 148 17.28 -0.97 -7.70
C SER A 148 18.79 -1.08 -7.40
N GLN A 149 19.64 -0.48 -8.24
CA GLN A 149 21.10 -0.43 -8.05
C GLN A 149 21.58 0.79 -7.26
N ARG A 150 20.67 1.69 -6.86
CA ARG A 150 21.04 2.89 -6.11
C ARG A 150 21.45 2.47 -4.69
N PRO A 151 22.64 2.87 -4.19
CA PRO A 151 23.03 2.57 -2.82
C PRO A 151 22.01 3.19 -1.87
N THR A 152 21.48 2.40 -0.93
CA THR A 152 20.75 2.95 0.21
C THR A 152 21.73 3.81 1.01
N ALA A 153 21.50 5.12 1.05
CA ALA A 153 22.30 6.01 1.88
C ALA A 153 22.20 5.53 3.35
N ASN A 154 23.38 5.32 3.97
CA ASN A 154 23.53 4.97 5.38
C ASN A 154 23.09 6.10 6.29
#